data_AF-A0A817RNX1-F1
#
_entry.id   AF-A0A817RNX1-F1
#
_cell.length_a   1.000
_cell.length_b   1.000
_cell.length_c   1.000
_cell.angle_alpha   90.00
_cell.angle_beta   90.00
_cell.angle_gamma   90.00
#
_symmetry.space_group_name_H-M   'P 1'
#
loop_
_entity.id
_entity.type
_entity.pdbx_description
1 polymer ?
#
loop_
_entity_poly.entity_id
_entity_poly.type
_entity_poly.pdbx_seq_one_letter_code
_entity_poly.pdbx_strand_id
1 'polypeptide(L)'
;MKLWNTKNKNYLAATKRIEYDIPPKFISNIDFTFKLDETIFNKDEAQTLYNQMRQLTKDYRTQAMSLFLQSTTREQEILTNEIEHIIEGFPKEENDERFDVESGYIEFKRYNELREKRYNLEAEQSL
;
A
#
# COMPACT_ATOMS: atom_id res chain seq x y z
N MET A 1 -15.38 5.71 4.39
CA MET A 1 -15.69 4.27 4.51
C MET A 1 -15.40 3.44 3.24
N LYS A 2 -15.93 3.78 2.05
CA LYS A 2 -15.63 3.04 0.78
C LYS A 2 -14.12 2.97 0.45
N LEU A 3 -13.39 4.05 0.68
CA LEU A 3 -11.94 4.12 0.44
C LEU A 3 -11.16 3.14 1.34
N TRP A 4 -11.44 3.14 2.65
CA TRP A 4 -10.83 2.21 3.60
C TRP A 4 -11.13 0.75 3.25
N ASN A 5 -12.38 0.42 2.91
CA ASN A 5 -12.74 -0.94 2.47
C ASN A 5 -11.92 -1.38 1.24
N THR A 6 -11.66 -0.46 0.32
CA THR A 6 -10.86 -0.72 -0.88
C THR A 6 -9.39 -0.95 -0.52
N LYS A 7 -8.80 -0.10 0.32
CA LYS A 7 -7.39 -0.21 0.72
C LYS A 7 -7.13 -1.43 1.62
N ASN A 8 -8.03 -1.74 2.55
CA ASN A 8 -7.97 -2.97 3.35
C ASN A 8 -8.08 -4.22 2.45
N LYS A 9 -8.99 -4.22 1.46
CA LYS A 9 -9.08 -5.31 0.48
C LYS A 9 -7.79 -5.47 -0.33
N ASN A 10 -7.17 -4.36 -0.73
CA ASN A 10 -5.90 -4.38 -1.46
C ASN A 10 -4.77 -4.94 -0.58
N TYR A 11 -4.70 -4.55 0.70
CA TYR A 11 -3.75 -5.11 1.66
C TYR A 11 -3.91 -6.62 1.80
N LEU A 12 -5.13 -7.09 2.08
CA LEU A 12 -5.42 -8.53 2.21
C LEU A 12 -5.14 -9.31 0.91
N ALA A 13 -5.29 -8.68 -0.24
CA ALA A 13 -4.91 -9.27 -1.51
C ALA A 13 -3.38 -9.31 -1.70
N ALA A 14 -2.66 -8.28 -1.25
CA ALA A 14 -1.21 -8.20 -1.31
C ALA A 14 -0.54 -9.25 -0.41
N THR A 15 -1.03 -9.45 0.81
CA THR A 15 -0.52 -10.47 1.74
C THR A 15 -0.68 -11.87 1.16
N LYS A 16 -1.88 -12.22 0.68
CA LYS A 16 -2.13 -13.51 0.01
C LYS A 16 -1.25 -13.73 -1.22
N ARG A 17 -1.02 -12.69 -2.01
CA ARG A 17 -0.11 -12.78 -3.17
C ARG A 17 1.32 -13.11 -2.78
N ILE A 18 1.78 -12.62 -1.64
CA ILE A 18 3.11 -12.98 -1.11
C ILE A 18 3.13 -14.42 -0.61
N GLU A 19 2.09 -14.85 0.12
CA GLU A 19 1.96 -16.25 0.59
C GLU A 19 2.05 -17.26 -0.54
N TYR A 20 1.45 -16.96 -1.70
CA TYR A 20 1.44 -17.85 -2.86
C TYR A 20 2.55 -17.56 -3.89
N ASP A 21 3.47 -16.62 -3.60
CA ASP A 21 4.47 -16.12 -4.57
C ASP A 21 3.83 -15.78 -5.93
N ILE A 22 2.77 -14.96 -5.93
CA ILE A 22 2.05 -14.52 -7.13
C ILE A 22 2.26 -13.01 -7.32
N PRO A 23 3.13 -12.57 -8.25
CA PRO A 23 3.37 -11.16 -8.47
C PRO A 23 2.10 -10.44 -8.97
N PRO A 24 1.86 -9.19 -8.53
CA PRO A 24 0.92 -8.27 -9.17
C PRO A 24 1.19 -8.16 -10.67
N LYS A 25 0.15 -7.97 -11.48
CA LYS A 25 0.26 -7.91 -12.95
C LYS A 25 1.23 -6.83 -13.47
N PHE A 26 1.48 -5.78 -12.67
CA PHE A 26 2.42 -4.71 -13.00
C PHE A 26 3.87 -5.03 -12.63
N ILE A 27 4.10 -5.97 -11.69
CA ILE A 27 5.41 -6.61 -11.52
C ILE A 27 5.50 -7.60 -12.66
N SER A 28 6.00 -7.11 -13.79
CA SER A 28 6.17 -7.87 -15.02
C SER A 28 6.90 -9.18 -14.74
N ASN A 29 6.54 -10.23 -15.49
CA ASN A 29 7.31 -11.48 -15.58
C ASN A 29 8.62 -11.21 -16.33
N ILE A 30 9.42 -10.25 -15.85
CA ILE A 30 10.76 -10.01 -16.37
C ILE A 30 11.57 -11.24 -15.99
N ASP A 31 12.00 -11.95 -17.02
CA ASP A 31 13.01 -12.98 -16.90
C ASP A 31 14.32 -12.38 -17.38
N PHE A 32 15.28 -12.22 -16.46
CA PHE A 32 16.63 -11.78 -16.80
C PHE A 32 17.48 -12.91 -17.39
N THR A 33 16.90 -14.08 -17.61
CA THR A 33 17.58 -15.19 -18.30
C THR A 33 17.67 -14.91 -19.79
N PHE A 34 18.89 -14.68 -20.28
CA PHE A 34 19.20 -14.64 -21.72
C PHE A 34 20.03 -15.85 -22.12
N LYS A 35 19.93 -16.25 -23.39
CA LYS A 35 20.75 -17.36 -23.91
C LYS A 35 22.21 -16.93 -24.00
N LEU A 36 23.09 -17.76 -23.45
CA LEU A 36 24.54 -17.62 -23.61
C LEU A 36 25.00 -18.38 -24.85
N ASP A 37 26.10 -17.92 -25.45
CA ASP A 37 26.78 -18.67 -26.49
C ASP A 37 27.63 -19.80 -25.86
N GLU A 38 27.03 -20.98 -25.79
CA GLU A 38 27.65 -22.19 -25.22
C GLU A 38 28.82 -22.73 -26.05
N THR A 39 29.15 -22.13 -27.21
CA THR A 39 30.37 -22.45 -27.96
C THR A 39 31.61 -21.75 -27.42
N ILE A 40 31.42 -20.64 -26.69
CA ILE A 40 32.49 -19.81 -26.11
C ILE A 40 32.74 -20.23 -24.66
N PHE A 41 31.68 -20.49 -23.90
CA PHE A 41 31.77 -20.88 -22.50
C PHE A 41 31.87 -22.39 -22.33
N ASN A 42 32.66 -22.84 -21.35
CA ASN A 42 32.55 -24.21 -20.90
C ASN A 42 31.21 -24.42 -20.15
N LYS A 43 30.76 -25.68 -20.06
CA LYS A 43 29.43 -26.01 -19.50
C LYS A 43 29.23 -25.51 -18.06
N ASP A 44 30.26 -25.59 -17.24
CA ASP A 44 30.18 -25.24 -15.82
C ASP A 44 30.08 -23.72 -15.62
N GLU A 45 30.81 -22.96 -16.44
CA GLU A 45 30.77 -21.49 -16.46
C GLU A 45 29.43 -20.97 -16.98
N ALA A 46 28.92 -21.55 -18.08
CA ALA A 46 27.59 -21.23 -18.58
C ALA A 46 26.50 -21.53 -17.54
N GLN A 47 26.58 -22.68 -16.87
CA GLN A 47 25.62 -23.05 -15.81
C GLN A 47 25.69 -22.09 -14.62
N THR A 48 26.88 -21.65 -14.24
CA THR A 48 27.08 -20.66 -13.17
C THR A 48 26.40 -19.33 -13.52
N LEU A 49 26.59 -18.85 -14.76
CA LEU A 49 25.96 -17.63 -15.24
C LEU A 49 24.43 -17.76 -15.30
N TYR A 50 23.89 -18.90 -15.77
CA TYR A 50 22.45 -19.15 -15.72
C TYR A 50 21.90 -19.15 -14.29
N ASN A 51 22.64 -19.71 -13.33
CA ASN A 51 22.24 -19.67 -11.93
C ASN A 51 22.22 -18.23 -11.38
N GLN A 52 23.21 -17.41 -11.74
CA GLN A 52 23.25 -15.99 -11.36
C GLN A 52 22.08 -15.20 -11.98
N MET A 53 21.78 -15.42 -13.25
CA MET A 53 20.61 -14.80 -13.91
C MET A 53 19.29 -15.19 -13.22
N ARG A 54 19.15 -16.47 -12.86
CA ARG A 54 17.97 -16.95 -12.13
C ARG A 54 17.83 -16.30 -10.76
N GLN A 55 18.96 -16.10 -10.07
CA GLN A 55 18.99 -15.41 -8.79
C GLN A 55 18.59 -13.93 -8.95
N LEU A 56 19.08 -13.23 -9.98
CA LEU A 56 18.68 -11.85 -10.28
C LEU A 56 17.17 -11.72 -10.52
N THR A 57 16.57 -12.62 -11.30
CA THR A 57 15.11 -12.69 -11.49
C THR A 57 14.36 -12.86 -10.17
N LYS A 58 14.86 -13.73 -9.29
CA LYS A 58 14.26 -13.96 -7.98
C LYS A 58 14.39 -12.73 -7.07
N ASP A 59 15.54 -12.09 -7.05
CA ASP A 59 15.81 -10.92 -6.20
C ASP A 59 14.95 -9.72 -6.62
N TYR A 60 14.85 -9.46 -7.93
CA TYR A 60 13.97 -8.43 -8.47
C TYR A 60 12.51 -8.64 -8.03
N ARG A 61 11.98 -9.85 -8.21
CA ARG A 61 10.60 -10.19 -7.83
C ARG A 61 10.38 -9.99 -6.33
N THR A 62 11.34 -10.44 -5.52
CA THR A 62 11.28 -10.33 -4.05
C THR A 62 11.26 -8.86 -3.61
N GLN A 63 12.16 -8.05 -4.15
CA GLN A 63 12.25 -6.62 -3.81
C GLN A 63 11.00 -5.86 -4.25
N ALA A 64 10.53 -6.11 -5.48
CA ALA A 64 9.33 -5.46 -6.00
C ALA A 64 8.07 -5.84 -5.19
N MET A 65 7.92 -7.11 -4.80
CA MET A 65 6.82 -7.56 -3.93
C MET A 65 6.91 -6.96 -2.53
N SER A 66 8.12 -6.83 -1.97
CA SER A 66 8.34 -6.19 -0.67
C SER A 66 7.90 -4.72 -0.68
N LEU A 67 8.33 -3.96 -1.69
CA LEU A 67 7.92 -2.56 -1.85
C LEU A 67 6.41 -2.41 -2.03
N PHE A 68 5.78 -3.30 -2.80
CA PHE A 68 4.33 -3.31 -2.97
C PHE A 68 3.58 -3.54 -1.65
N LEU A 69 4.04 -4.50 -0.83
CA LEU A 69 3.45 -4.73 0.48
C LEU A 69 3.63 -3.54 1.40
N GLN A 70 4.85 -3.00 1.49
CA GLN A 70 5.14 -1.82 2.32
C GLN A 70 4.23 -0.64 1.97
N SER A 71 4.08 -0.35 0.67
CA SER A 71 3.20 0.71 0.18
C SER A 71 1.75 0.45 0.60
N THR A 72 1.24 -0.76 0.38
CA THR A 72 -0.17 -1.09 0.66
C THR A 72 -0.48 -1.08 2.16
N THR A 73 0.43 -1.59 2.99
CA THR A 73 0.33 -1.53 4.46
C THR A 73 0.32 -0.08 4.93
N ARG A 74 1.22 0.75 4.42
CA ARG A 74 1.31 2.16 4.82
C ARG A 74 0.04 2.95 4.47
N GLU A 75 -0.51 2.72 3.27
CA GLU A 75 -1.79 3.32 2.88
C GLU A 75 -2.94 2.93 3.81
N GLN A 76 -2.98 1.66 4.22
CA GLN A 76 -4.00 1.17 5.16
C GLN A 76 -3.84 1.79 6.55
N GLU A 77 -2.62 1.85 7.08
CA GLU A 77 -2.34 2.46 8.39
C GLU A 77 -2.78 3.93 8.44
N ILE A 78 -2.42 4.72 7.42
CA ILE A 78 -2.79 6.15 7.37
C ILE A 78 -4.32 6.31 7.44
N LEU A 79 -5.05 5.53 6.66
CA LEU A 79 -6.52 5.59 6.66
C LEU A 79 -7.14 5.05 7.94
N THR A 80 -6.50 4.07 8.57
CA THR A 80 -6.98 3.51 9.85
C THR A 80 -6.80 4.53 10.96
N ASN A 81 -5.62 5.14 11.07
CA ASN A 81 -5.35 6.22 12.03
C ASN A 81 -6.28 7.42 11.81
N GLU A 82 -6.56 7.79 10.56
CA GLU A 82 -7.50 8.87 10.26
C GLU A 82 -8.92 8.53 10.74
N ILE A 83 -9.38 7.30 10.53
CA ILE A 83 -10.70 6.86 11.01
C ILE A 83 -10.73 6.82 12.53
N GLU A 84 -9.67 6.33 13.18
CA GLU A 84 -9.57 6.31 14.64
C GLU A 84 -9.64 7.72 15.22
N HIS A 85 -8.89 8.68 14.67
CA HIS A 85 -8.97 10.09 15.10
C HIS A 85 -10.34 10.71 14.86
N ILE A 86 -11.01 10.36 13.75
CA ILE A 86 -12.38 10.80 13.49
C ILE A 86 -13.31 10.23 14.56
N ILE A 87 -13.20 8.93 14.89
CA ILE A 87 -14.01 8.25 15.92
C ILE A 87 -13.74 8.85 17.32
N GLU A 88 -12.48 9.09 17.66
CA GLU A 88 -12.09 9.72 18.94
C GLU A 88 -12.60 11.14 19.08
N GLY A 89 -12.76 11.86 17.97
CA GLY A 89 -13.35 13.19 17.93
C GLY A 89 -14.88 13.20 18.10
N PHE A 90 -15.55 12.04 18.13
CA PHE A 90 -16.97 12.00 18.47
C PHE A 90 -17.17 12.14 19.99
N PRO A 91 -18.20 12.89 20.43
CA PRO A 91 -18.59 12.92 21.83
C PRO A 91 -18.82 11.50 22.33
N LYS A 92 -18.09 11.10 23.37
CA LYS A 92 -18.28 9.80 24.01
C LYS A 92 -19.50 9.90 24.92
N GLU A 93 -20.50 9.05 24.68
CA GLU A 93 -21.79 9.04 25.40
C GLU A 93 -21.63 8.92 26.93
N GLU A 94 -20.50 8.43 27.43
CA GLU A 94 -20.28 8.19 28.86
C GLU A 94 -19.99 9.45 29.70
N ASN A 95 -19.81 10.64 29.08
CA ASN A 95 -19.41 11.85 29.80
C ASN A 95 -20.40 13.01 29.77
N ASP A 96 -21.67 12.79 29.43
CA ASP A 96 -22.65 13.86 29.65
C ASP A 96 -24.07 13.36 29.88
N GLU A 97 -24.45 13.24 31.16
CA GLU A 97 -25.85 13.37 31.56
C GLU A 97 -26.37 14.83 31.38
N ARG A 98 -25.58 15.78 30.83
CA ARG A 98 -25.93 17.21 30.87
C ARG A 98 -25.61 18.13 29.68
N PHE A 99 -25.04 17.70 28.55
CA PHE A 99 -24.72 18.68 27.48
C PHE A 99 -25.06 18.27 26.05
N ASP A 100 -25.55 19.28 25.32
CA ASP A 100 -26.11 19.27 23.97
C ASP A 100 -25.36 18.40 22.95
N VAL A 101 -26.03 17.33 22.52
CA VAL A 101 -25.70 16.53 21.31
C VAL A 101 -25.55 17.43 20.06
N GLU A 102 -26.15 18.62 20.08
CA GLU A 102 -26.09 19.64 19.02
C GLU A 102 -24.68 20.26 18.87
N SER A 103 -23.86 20.29 19.93
CA SER A 103 -22.50 20.85 19.90
C SER A 103 -21.51 19.96 19.13
N GLY A 104 -21.57 18.64 19.32
CA GLY A 104 -20.66 17.69 18.66
C GLY A 104 -20.85 17.62 17.14
N TYR A 105 -22.10 17.75 16.69
CA TYR A 105 -22.42 17.80 15.26
C TYR A 105 -21.86 19.07 14.58
N ILE A 106 -21.90 20.22 15.28
CA ILE A 106 -21.37 21.49 14.77
C ILE A 106 -19.85 21.44 14.66
N GLU A 107 -19.16 20.89 15.66
CA GLU A 107 -17.70 20.69 15.61
C GLU A 107 -17.28 19.73 14.49
N PHE A 108 -18.01 18.62 14.33
CA PHE A 108 -17.79 17.68 13.21
C PHE A 108 -17.93 18.37 11.86
N LYS A 109 -19.02 19.13 11.66
CA LYS A 109 -19.26 19.87 10.42
C LYS A 109 -18.12 20.84 10.13
N ARG A 110 -17.66 21.58 11.16
CA ARG A 110 -16.56 22.56 11.04
C ARG A 110 -15.22 21.92 10.71
N TYR A 111 -14.90 20.77 11.31
CA TYR A 111 -13.70 20.00 10.97
C TYR A 111 -13.74 19.51 9.53
N ASN A 112 -14.89 18.97 9.10
CA ASN A 112 -15.05 18.43 7.75
C ASN A 112 -14.93 19.51 6.67
N GLU A 113 -15.49 20.70 6.91
CA GLU A 113 -15.32 21.87 6.03
C GLU A 113 -13.87 22.35 5.94
N LEU A 114 -13.11 22.32 7.05
CA LEU A 114 -11.68 22.66 7.04
C LEU A 114 -10.84 21.63 6.28
N ARG A 115 -11.19 20.34 6.39
CA ARG A 115 -10.54 19.26 5.66
C ARG A 115 -10.74 19.39 4.14
N GLU A 116 -11.95 19.65 3.68
CA GLU A 116 -12.21 19.90 2.25
C GLU A 116 -11.43 21.10 1.72
N LYS A 117 -11.38 22.20 2.48
CA LYS A 117 -10.54 23.36 2.11
C LYS A 117 -9.07 23.00 1.97
N ARG A 118 -8.54 22.20 2.89
CA ARG A 118 -7.15 21.77 2.87
C ARG A 118 -6.86 20.88 1.66
N TYR A 119 -7.74 19.94 1.35
CA TYR A 119 -7.63 19.10 0.17
C TYR A 119 -7.61 19.91 -1.13
N ASN A 120 -8.49 20.91 -1.24
CA ASN A 120 -8.53 21.77 -2.43
C ASN A 120 -7.27 22.62 -2.58
N LEU A 121 -6.73 23.17 -1.47
CA LEU A 121 -5.46 23.89 -1.49
C LEU A 121 -4.28 23.01 -1.90
N GLU A 122 -4.22 21.78 -1.40
CA GLU A 122 -3.17 20.81 -1.76
C GLU A 122 -3.29 20.36 -3.23
N ALA A 123 -4.52 20.25 -3.75
CA ALA A 123 -4.80 19.95 -5.15
C ALA A 123 -4.45 21.13 -6.08
N GLU A 124 -4.75 22.36 -5.68
CA GLU A 124 -4.42 23.58 -6.43
C GLU A 124 -2.91 23.87 -6.46
N GLN A 125 -2.17 23.54 -5.41
CA GLN A 125 -0.70 23.68 -5.36
C GLN A 125 0.06 22.58 -6.12
N SER A 126 -0.63 21.52 -6.53
CA SER A 126 -0.06 20.40 -7.29
C SER A 126 -0.27 20.52 -8.81
N LEU A 127 -0.87 21.62 -9.26
CA LEU A 127 -1.06 22.03 -10.67
C LEU A 127 -0.07 23.14 -11.06
#